data_AF-A0A354D5M2-F1
#
_entry.id   AF-A0A354D5M2-F1
#
_cell.length_a   1.000
_cell.length_b   1.000
_cell.length_c   1.000
_cell.angle_alpha   90.00
_cell.angle_beta   90.00
_cell.angle_gamma   90.00
#
_symmetry.space_group_name_H-M   'P 1'
#
loop_
_entity.id
_entity.type
_entity.pdbx_description
1 polymer ?
#
loop_
_entity_poly.entity_id
_entity_poly.type
_entity_poly.pdbx_seq_one_letter_code
_entity_poly.pdbx_strand_id
1 'polypeptide(L)'
;MKCANCGAEIRVGCVYCPVCGKEAQIVSDYNILEDDYLDSLLQEGEKPSVHSKSKQKEKAAKPKQEKPTGKKSKKSLYIVIFILLFVAAFALIGGILFAKSLSYEGRMEKAEDAYEKKAYEKAISYAKQALEKKKEDALAYAVIGKSYYQKKEDEAAKAYLEKAVEKQQKDKEVYRFLIDLYDKDSDYEAISDLYDEIKDSSIQKLFQDYIVEAPVVEPEAGSYGEYPTITINSEDGADILYTLDGSSPKEDGMFYQEPFPIEKEGKYTLRAVCVDARGIYSKEVKVKYEIDLDVPDLPTASPASGAYTQPIKITIDVPVGCRAYYAWNANLGEQSTQYTEPFDMIEGNNVLSIILINESGQTSGVQKYNYVYMP
;
A
#
# COMPACT_ATOMS: atom_id res chain seq x y z
N MET A 1 42.49 -0.76 -20.87
CA MET A 1 43.73 -0.68 -21.69
C MET A 1 44.30 -2.08 -21.85
N LYS A 2 44.96 -2.43 -22.97
CA LYS A 2 45.55 -3.78 -23.15
C LYS A 2 47.06 -3.75 -22.93
N CYS A 3 47.61 -4.78 -22.29
CA CYS A 3 49.04 -4.90 -22.05
C CYS A 3 49.81 -5.07 -23.37
N ALA A 4 50.80 -4.22 -23.65
CA ALA A 4 51.63 -4.32 -24.85
C ALA A 4 52.47 -5.61 -24.92
N ASN A 5 52.72 -6.25 -23.78
CA ASN A 5 53.56 -7.46 -23.71
C ASN A 5 52.77 -8.77 -23.83
N CYS A 6 51.53 -8.85 -23.31
CA CYS A 6 50.76 -10.10 -23.28
C CYS A 6 49.32 -9.98 -23.81
N GLY A 7 48.89 -8.78 -24.23
CA GLY A 7 47.55 -8.55 -24.78
C GLY A 7 46.40 -8.57 -23.76
N ALA A 8 46.67 -8.94 -22.50
CA ALA A 8 45.66 -9.00 -21.45
C ALA A 8 45.10 -7.61 -21.10
N GLU A 9 43.83 -7.57 -20.74
CA GLU A 9 43.14 -6.33 -20.38
C GLU A 9 43.54 -5.90 -18.96
N ILE A 10 44.07 -4.68 -18.85
CA ILE A 10 44.50 -4.06 -17.60
C ILE A 10 43.34 -3.22 -17.06
N ARG A 11 42.96 -3.50 -15.81
CA ARG A 11 41.93 -2.77 -15.07
C ARG A 11 42.36 -1.33 -14.82
N VAL A 12 41.40 -0.41 -14.84
CA VAL A 12 41.63 1.02 -14.59
C VAL A 12 42.23 1.20 -13.19
N GLY A 13 43.36 1.92 -13.10
CA GLY A 13 44.10 2.14 -11.84
C GLY A 13 45.23 1.16 -11.53
N CYS A 14 45.47 0.13 -12.37
CA CYS A 14 46.60 -0.79 -12.17
C CYS A 14 47.88 -0.29 -12.87
N VAL A 15 48.96 -0.10 -12.09
CA VAL A 15 50.29 0.32 -12.58
C VAL A 15 51.09 -0.86 -13.17
N TYR A 16 50.68 -2.10 -12.90
CA TYR A 16 51.31 -3.32 -13.41
C TYR A 16 50.27 -4.22 -14.06
N CYS A 17 50.68 -4.97 -15.09
CA CYS A 17 49.83 -5.98 -15.69
C CYS A 17 49.63 -7.16 -14.72
N PRO A 18 48.39 -7.53 -14.37
CA PRO A 18 48.12 -8.60 -13.40
C PRO A 18 48.50 -10.00 -13.92
N VAL A 19 48.75 -10.15 -15.23
CA VAL A 19 49.08 -11.44 -15.86
C VAL A 19 50.58 -11.64 -16.02
N CYS A 20 51.32 -10.62 -16.48
CA CYS A 20 52.74 -10.76 -16.77
C CYS A 20 53.67 -9.97 -15.84
N GLY A 21 53.12 -9.22 -14.87
CA GLY A 21 53.88 -8.48 -13.86
C GLY A 21 54.67 -7.27 -14.39
N LYS A 22 54.58 -6.98 -15.69
CA LYS A 22 55.30 -5.86 -16.30
C LYS A 22 54.56 -4.54 -16.08
N GLU A 23 55.32 -3.47 -15.85
CA GLU A 23 54.76 -2.13 -15.67
C GLU A 23 53.91 -1.72 -16.87
N ALA A 24 52.75 -1.13 -16.58
CA ALA A 24 51.90 -0.55 -17.58
C ALA A 24 52.52 0.80 -17.98
N GLN A 25 53.04 0.91 -19.20
CA GLN A 25 53.44 2.21 -19.73
C GLN A 25 52.17 3.05 -19.96
N ILE A 26 51.91 3.95 -19.01
CA ILE A 26 50.87 4.96 -19.11
C ILE A 26 51.50 6.13 -19.85
N VAL A 27 51.15 6.31 -21.13
CA VAL A 27 51.35 7.59 -21.78
C VAL A 27 50.23 8.48 -21.26
N SER A 28 50.59 9.51 -20.50
CA SER A 28 49.65 10.54 -20.08
C SER A 28 49.03 11.17 -21.33
N ASP A 29 47.72 11.04 -21.50
CA ASP A 29 46.99 11.91 -22.42
C ASP A 29 47.15 13.34 -21.89
N TYR A 30 47.95 14.13 -22.61
CA TYR A 30 48.11 15.56 -22.37
C TYR A 30 46.72 16.22 -22.44
N ASN A 31 46.15 16.52 -21.28
CA ASN A 31 44.90 17.26 -21.17
C ASN A 31 45.25 18.76 -21.16
N ILE A 32 45.08 19.42 -22.30
CA ILE A 32 45.44 20.82 -22.60
C ILE A 32 44.67 21.86 -21.74
N LEU A 33 43.90 21.43 -20.74
CA LEU A 33 43.01 22.28 -19.94
C LEU A 33 43.49 22.51 -18.48
N GLU A 34 44.54 21.83 -18.03
CA GLU A 34 45.03 21.98 -16.64
C GLU A 34 46.10 23.08 -16.46
N ASP A 35 46.80 23.48 -17.52
CA ASP A 35 47.85 24.52 -17.43
C ASP A 35 47.27 25.95 -17.28
N ASP A 36 46.07 26.22 -17.80
CA ASP A 36 45.40 27.53 -17.65
C ASP A 36 44.91 27.79 -16.21
N TYR A 37 44.69 26.74 -15.42
CA TYR A 37 44.24 26.88 -14.03
C TYR A 37 45.39 27.22 -13.07
N LEU A 38 46.62 26.73 -13.35
CA LEU A 38 47.79 27.02 -12.52
C LEU A 38 48.34 28.44 -12.68
N ASP A 39 48.21 29.05 -13.88
CA ASP A 39 48.65 30.43 -14.10
C ASP A 39 47.74 31.46 -13.40
N SER A 40 46.46 31.11 -13.20
CA SER A 40 45.49 31.97 -12.48
C SER A 40 45.74 32.04 -10.97
N LEU A 41 46.41 31.03 -10.38
CA LEU A 41 46.70 30.95 -8.95
C LEU A 41 48.02 31.65 -8.55
N LEU A 42 48.85 32.09 -9.51
CA LEU A 42 50.13 32.75 -9.25
C LEU A 42 50.08 34.28 -9.36
N GLN A 43 48.94 34.91 -9.69
CA GLN A 43 48.83 36.37 -9.87
C GLN A 43 47.95 37.12 -8.87
N GLU A 44 47.30 36.47 -7.91
CA GLU A 44 46.58 37.16 -6.83
C GLU A 44 47.33 37.08 -5.49
N GLY A 45 48.50 37.71 -5.48
CA GLY A 45 49.26 38.00 -4.26
C GLY A 45 49.89 39.39 -4.36
N GLU A 46 49.38 40.30 -3.54
CA GLU A 46 50.02 41.55 -3.10
C GLU A 46 49.83 42.84 -3.92
N LYS A 47 49.06 43.76 -3.33
CA LYS A 47 49.32 45.21 -3.26
C LYS A 47 48.80 45.73 -1.90
N PRO A 48 49.17 46.93 -1.42
CA PRO A 48 50.43 47.68 -1.55
C PRO A 48 50.91 48.31 -0.21
N SER A 49 52.13 48.85 -0.13
CA SER A 49 52.42 49.95 0.81
C SER A 49 53.58 50.86 0.34
N VAL A 50 53.66 52.02 1.00
CA VAL A 50 54.13 53.33 0.53
C VAL A 50 55.56 53.63 1.04
N HIS A 51 56.46 54.19 0.22
CA HIS A 51 57.18 55.48 0.43
C HIS A 51 58.45 55.71 -0.41
N SER A 52 58.50 56.91 -0.99
CA SER A 52 59.61 57.89 -0.97
C SER A 52 60.85 57.75 -1.89
N LYS A 53 61.09 58.88 -2.58
CA LYS A 53 62.37 59.54 -2.91
C LYS A 53 63.41 58.82 -3.79
N SER A 54 63.59 59.38 -4.98
CA SER A 54 64.73 60.26 -5.37
C SER A 54 65.44 59.92 -6.71
N LYS A 55 65.54 60.98 -7.53
CA LYS A 55 66.57 61.35 -8.52
C LYS A 55 67.39 60.25 -9.22
N GLN A 56 67.37 60.24 -10.56
CA GLN A 56 68.41 60.86 -11.40
C GLN A 56 68.06 60.85 -12.91
N LYS A 57 68.71 61.76 -13.63
CA LYS A 57 68.51 62.19 -15.04
C LYS A 57 69.28 61.29 -16.03
N GLU A 58 68.78 61.18 -17.26
CA GLU A 58 69.45 61.51 -18.56
C GLU A 58 68.59 61.00 -19.73
N LYS A 59 67.94 61.87 -20.51
CA LYS A 59 68.38 62.60 -21.73
C LYS A 59 68.11 61.85 -23.06
N ALA A 60 67.27 62.52 -23.86
CA ALA A 60 67.28 62.66 -25.32
C ALA A 60 66.84 61.46 -26.19
N ALA A 61 65.68 61.59 -26.85
CA ALA A 61 65.56 62.17 -28.20
C ALA A 61 64.22 61.79 -28.85
N LYS A 62 63.41 62.80 -29.23
CA LYS A 62 62.49 62.74 -30.38
C LYS A 62 63.25 63.39 -31.55
N PRO A 63 63.10 62.97 -32.81
CA PRO A 63 61.82 63.19 -33.51
C PRO A 63 61.50 62.22 -34.67
N LYS A 64 60.21 62.03 -34.95
CA LYS A 64 59.52 62.52 -36.17
C LYS A 64 58.19 61.80 -36.37
N GLN A 65 57.19 62.62 -36.65
CA GLN A 65 55.87 62.22 -37.14
C GLN A 65 56.01 61.71 -38.58
N GLU A 66 55.43 60.55 -38.87
CA GLU A 66 54.89 60.24 -40.20
C GLU A 66 53.55 59.53 -40.04
N LYS A 67 52.48 60.19 -40.51
CA LYS A 67 51.23 59.52 -40.86
C LYS A 67 51.48 58.74 -42.16
N PRO A 68 50.91 57.53 -42.31
CA PRO A 68 50.40 57.16 -43.61
C PRO A 68 48.89 56.97 -43.54
N THR A 69 48.25 57.85 -44.27
CA THR A 69 46.88 57.77 -44.76
C THR A 69 46.65 56.48 -45.56
N GLY A 70 45.60 55.73 -45.22
CA GLY A 70 44.66 55.13 -46.15
C GLY A 70 45.08 53.90 -46.99
N LYS A 71 44.59 52.72 -46.60
CA LYS A 71 43.75 51.84 -47.45
C LYS A 71 43.18 50.71 -46.59
N LYS A 72 41.95 50.88 -46.08
CA LYS A 72 41.20 49.81 -45.42
C LYS A 72 40.89 48.73 -46.46
N SER A 73 41.55 47.57 -46.37
CA SER A 73 41.21 46.42 -47.22
C SER A 73 39.87 45.85 -46.76
N LYS A 74 38.96 45.56 -47.71
CA LYS A 74 37.64 44.99 -47.41
C LYS A 74 37.73 43.67 -46.61
N LYS A 75 38.90 42.99 -46.60
CA LYS A 75 39.18 41.79 -45.79
C LYS A 75 39.16 42.04 -44.27
N SER A 76 39.62 43.20 -43.80
CA SER A 76 39.51 43.59 -42.37
C SER A 76 38.06 43.81 -41.94
N LEU A 77 37.20 44.27 -42.86
CA LEU A 77 35.77 44.47 -42.59
C LEU A 77 35.04 43.12 -42.44
N TYR A 78 35.35 42.12 -43.28
CA TYR A 78 34.75 40.78 -43.17
C TYR A 78 35.15 40.05 -41.89
N ILE A 79 36.39 40.22 -41.41
CA ILE A 79 36.85 39.64 -40.13
C ILE A 79 36.07 40.26 -38.96
N VAL A 80 35.88 41.59 -38.94
CA VAL A 80 35.12 42.27 -37.88
C VAL A 80 33.64 41.88 -37.92
N ILE A 81 33.04 41.75 -39.10
CA ILE A 81 31.64 41.29 -39.26
C ILE A 81 31.50 39.83 -38.81
N PHE A 82 32.46 38.95 -39.13
CA PHE A 82 32.43 37.56 -38.72
C PHE A 82 32.56 37.42 -37.19
N ILE A 83 33.46 38.19 -36.55
CA ILE A 83 33.57 38.24 -35.09
C ILE A 83 32.27 38.74 -34.45
N LEU A 84 31.65 39.79 -34.99
CA LEU A 84 30.37 40.30 -34.48
C LEU A 84 29.23 39.29 -34.64
N LEU A 85 29.19 38.54 -35.75
CA LEU A 85 28.22 37.45 -35.93
C LEU A 85 28.49 36.28 -34.98
N PHE A 86 29.75 35.96 -34.71
CA PHE A 86 30.13 34.93 -33.74
C PHE A 86 29.74 35.33 -32.31
N VAL A 87 30.02 36.57 -31.92
CA VAL A 87 29.60 37.12 -30.61
C VAL A 87 28.08 37.18 -30.50
N ALA A 88 27.37 37.59 -31.56
CA ALA A 88 25.92 37.58 -31.59
C ALA A 88 25.34 36.15 -31.52
N ALA A 89 25.97 35.18 -32.17
CA ALA A 89 25.59 33.77 -32.10
C ALA A 89 25.83 33.20 -30.69
N PHE A 90 26.97 33.49 -30.06
CA PHE A 90 27.25 33.09 -28.67
C PHE A 90 26.28 33.75 -27.68
N ALA A 91 25.94 35.03 -27.88
CA ALA A 91 24.94 35.71 -27.08
C ALA A 91 23.54 35.11 -27.27
N LEU A 92 23.18 34.72 -28.50
CA LEU A 92 21.94 34.00 -28.80
C LEU A 92 21.90 32.62 -28.13
N ILE A 93 22.95 31.82 -28.27
CA ILE A 93 23.07 30.51 -27.63
C ILE A 93 23.02 30.65 -26.11
N GLY A 94 23.79 31.59 -25.54
CA GLY A 94 23.78 31.90 -24.12
C GLY A 94 22.40 32.36 -23.63
N GLY A 95 21.69 33.18 -24.42
CA GLY A 95 20.32 33.60 -24.15
C GLY A 95 19.32 32.44 -24.17
N ILE A 96 19.45 31.51 -25.12
CA ILE A 96 18.61 30.30 -25.21
C ILE A 96 18.89 29.36 -24.03
N LEU A 97 20.16 29.12 -23.69
CA LEU A 97 20.53 28.30 -22.53
C LEU A 97 20.06 28.93 -21.22
N PHE A 98 20.19 30.25 -21.09
CA PHE A 98 19.70 30.98 -19.92
C PHE A 98 18.18 30.89 -19.81
N ALA A 99 17.45 31.11 -20.92
CA ALA A 99 16.00 30.94 -20.99
C ALA A 99 15.56 29.51 -20.63
N LYS A 100 16.27 28.48 -21.14
CA LYS A 100 16.04 27.08 -20.77
C LYS A 100 16.31 26.85 -19.28
N SER A 101 17.34 27.46 -18.71
CA SER A 101 17.67 27.32 -17.28
C SER A 101 16.65 27.96 -16.32
N LEU A 102 15.83 28.89 -16.84
CA LEU A 102 14.71 29.55 -16.15
C LEU A 102 13.36 28.86 -16.41
N SER A 103 13.32 27.94 -17.37
CA SER A 103 12.16 27.10 -17.64
C SER A 103 11.90 26.14 -16.48
N TYR A 104 10.70 25.55 -16.46
CA TYR A 104 10.36 24.50 -15.50
C TYR A 104 11.35 23.32 -15.59
N GLU A 105 11.63 22.83 -16.80
CA GLU A 105 12.55 21.70 -17.03
C GLU A 105 13.96 22.01 -16.52
N GLY A 106 14.49 23.19 -16.84
CA GLY A 106 15.83 23.58 -16.38
C GLY A 106 15.92 23.80 -14.86
N ARG A 107 14.82 24.17 -14.19
CA ARG A 107 14.76 24.26 -12.72
C ARG A 107 14.70 22.86 -12.09
N MET A 108 13.94 21.94 -12.70
CA MET A 108 13.87 20.54 -12.25
C MET A 108 15.21 19.82 -12.41
N GLU A 109 15.88 20.00 -13.54
CA GLU A 109 17.22 19.43 -13.79
C GLU A 109 18.24 19.90 -12.72
N LYS A 110 18.24 21.18 -12.38
CA LYS A 110 19.06 21.71 -11.28
C LYS A 110 18.66 21.17 -9.91
N ALA A 111 17.37 20.88 -9.70
CA ALA A 111 16.89 20.32 -8.44
C ALA A 111 17.37 18.88 -8.26
N GLU A 112 17.28 18.06 -9.32
CA GLU A 112 17.77 16.67 -9.34
C GLU A 112 19.30 16.61 -9.20
N ASP A 113 20.04 17.42 -9.96
CA ASP A 113 21.51 17.53 -9.84
C ASP A 113 21.94 17.96 -8.43
N ALA A 114 21.24 18.92 -7.83
CA ALA A 114 21.49 19.32 -6.45
C ALA A 114 21.18 18.19 -5.45
N TYR A 115 20.13 17.41 -5.69
CA TYR A 115 19.78 16.26 -4.86
C TYR A 115 20.85 15.16 -4.94
N GLU A 116 21.32 14.82 -6.14
CA GLU A 116 22.41 13.85 -6.34
C GLU A 116 23.72 14.30 -5.67
N LYS A 117 23.99 15.61 -5.71
CA LYS A 117 25.12 16.24 -5.00
C LYS A 117 24.90 16.39 -3.49
N LYS A 118 23.79 15.87 -2.94
CA LYS A 118 23.40 15.95 -1.53
C LYS A 118 23.22 17.37 -1.00
N ALA A 119 23.03 18.34 -1.90
CA ALA A 119 22.76 19.74 -1.57
C ALA A 119 21.24 19.95 -1.42
N TYR A 120 20.64 19.31 -0.41
CA TYR A 120 19.19 19.17 -0.25
C TYR A 120 18.46 20.52 -0.13
N GLU A 121 19.01 21.53 0.54
CA GLU A 121 18.41 22.85 0.61
C GLU A 121 18.31 23.52 -0.78
N LYS A 122 19.34 23.35 -1.60
CA LYS A 122 19.34 23.86 -2.98
C LYS A 122 18.35 23.08 -3.84
N ALA A 123 18.32 21.76 -3.70
CA ALA A 123 17.34 20.91 -4.40
C ALA A 123 15.91 21.35 -4.09
N ILE A 124 15.56 21.53 -2.81
CA ILE A 124 14.26 22.02 -2.35
C ILE A 124 13.98 23.41 -2.95
N SER A 125 14.95 24.33 -2.91
CA SER A 125 14.78 25.68 -3.45
C SER A 125 14.49 25.67 -4.95
N TYR A 126 15.25 24.90 -5.74
CA TYR A 126 15.05 24.80 -7.18
C TYR A 126 13.74 24.10 -7.54
N ALA A 127 13.35 23.04 -6.82
CA ALA A 127 12.08 22.37 -7.04
C ALA A 127 10.87 23.24 -6.64
N LYS A 128 10.94 24.01 -5.54
CA LYS A 128 9.90 24.99 -5.17
C LYS A 128 9.78 26.09 -6.22
N GLN A 129 10.91 26.57 -6.75
CA GLN A 129 10.93 27.48 -7.89
C GLN A 129 10.32 26.85 -9.15
N ALA A 130 10.49 25.55 -9.39
CA ALA A 130 9.82 24.87 -10.50
C ALA A 130 8.29 24.87 -10.32
N LEU A 131 7.79 24.66 -9.10
CA LEU A 131 6.37 24.72 -8.76
C LEU A 131 5.73 26.11 -8.98
N GLU A 132 6.50 27.20 -8.89
CA GLU A 132 6.02 28.54 -9.25
C GLU A 132 5.67 28.65 -10.74
N LYS A 133 6.33 27.85 -11.59
CA LYS A 133 6.13 27.86 -13.05
C LYS A 133 5.03 26.88 -13.46
N LYS A 134 5.04 25.69 -12.88
CA LYS A 134 4.02 24.65 -13.10
C LYS A 134 3.51 24.21 -11.74
N LYS A 135 2.30 24.68 -11.41
CA LYS A 135 1.66 24.31 -10.15
C LYS A 135 1.37 22.82 -10.13
N GLU A 136 1.47 22.23 -8.94
CA GLU A 136 1.05 20.85 -8.65
C GLU A 136 1.70 19.79 -9.53
N ASP A 137 3.03 19.78 -9.54
CA ASP A 137 3.81 18.83 -10.33
C ASP A 137 4.38 17.67 -9.49
N ALA A 138 4.12 16.45 -9.95
CA ALA A 138 4.49 15.21 -9.26
C ALA A 138 6.01 15.06 -9.03
N LEU A 139 6.82 15.39 -10.04
CA LEU A 139 8.28 15.27 -9.97
C LEU A 139 8.86 16.31 -9.01
N ALA A 140 8.37 17.55 -9.06
CA ALA A 140 8.81 18.59 -8.14
C ALA A 140 8.49 18.24 -6.68
N TYR A 141 7.29 17.73 -6.41
CA TYR A 141 6.92 17.23 -5.07
C TYR A 141 7.80 16.06 -4.63
N ALA A 142 8.09 15.11 -5.54
CA ALA A 142 8.97 14.00 -5.25
C ALA A 142 10.39 14.46 -4.84
N VAL A 143 11.01 15.36 -5.61
CA VAL A 143 12.37 15.87 -5.27
C VAL A 143 12.37 16.61 -3.93
N ILE A 144 11.34 17.41 -3.65
CA ILE A 144 11.21 18.11 -2.36
C ILE A 144 11.07 17.11 -1.21
N GLY A 145 10.15 16.15 -1.34
CA GLY A 145 9.90 15.13 -0.32
C GLY A 145 11.12 14.26 -0.05
N LYS A 146 11.78 13.78 -1.12
CA LYS A 146 13.05 13.02 -1.03
C LYS A 146 14.13 13.84 -0.33
N SER A 147 14.25 15.13 -0.63
CA SER A 147 15.24 16.01 0.02
C SER A 147 14.96 16.22 1.50
N TYR A 148 13.68 16.41 1.90
CA TYR A 148 13.30 16.51 3.31
C TYR A 148 13.53 15.21 4.08
N TYR A 149 13.27 14.06 3.46
CA TYR A 149 13.56 12.75 4.03
C TYR A 149 15.05 12.60 4.37
N GLN A 150 15.95 12.95 3.43
CA GLN A 150 17.40 12.90 3.67
C GLN A 150 17.86 13.85 4.79
N LYS A 151 17.11 14.93 5.00
CA LYS A 151 17.34 15.88 6.09
C LYS A 151 16.73 15.44 7.43
N LYS A 152 16.02 14.31 7.48
CA LYS A 152 15.28 13.81 8.66
C LYS A 152 14.16 14.76 9.12
N GLU A 153 13.58 15.51 8.18
CA GLU A 153 12.40 16.35 8.40
C GLU A 153 11.15 15.55 7.97
N ASP A 154 10.81 14.54 8.75
CA ASP A 154 9.89 13.45 8.37
C ASP A 154 8.47 13.92 8.04
N GLU A 155 7.91 14.83 8.85
CA GLU A 155 6.58 15.42 8.61
C GLU A 155 6.50 16.15 7.25
N ALA A 156 7.53 16.95 6.95
CA ALA A 156 7.61 17.66 5.68
C ALA A 156 7.84 16.67 4.53
N ALA A 157 8.69 15.67 4.73
CA ALA A 157 8.95 14.62 3.75
C ALA A 157 7.65 13.89 3.39
N LYS A 158 6.94 13.35 4.38
CA LYS A 158 5.67 12.63 4.22
C LYS A 158 4.66 13.48 3.44
N ALA A 159 4.40 14.71 3.89
CA ALA A 159 3.42 15.60 3.25
C ALA A 159 3.73 15.94 1.78
N TYR A 160 5.02 16.00 1.38
CA TYR A 160 5.41 16.25 -0.02
C TYR A 160 5.43 14.96 -0.85
N LEU A 161 5.81 13.83 -0.27
CA LEU A 161 5.80 12.54 -0.96
C LEU A 161 4.37 12.06 -1.22
N GLU A 162 3.45 12.23 -0.27
CA GLU A 162 2.00 11.97 -0.46
C GLU A 162 1.43 12.77 -1.63
N LYS A 163 1.74 14.06 -1.70
CA LYS A 163 1.36 14.92 -2.84
C LYS A 163 1.96 14.45 -4.15
N ALA A 164 3.19 13.91 -4.14
CA ALA A 164 3.78 13.34 -5.34
C ALA A 164 2.96 12.13 -5.82
N VAL A 165 2.58 11.23 -4.92
CA VAL A 165 1.74 10.06 -5.21
C VAL A 165 0.35 10.49 -5.69
N GLU A 166 -0.30 11.48 -5.04
CA GLU A 166 -1.60 12.04 -5.47
C GLU A 166 -1.55 12.54 -6.92
N LYS A 167 -0.42 13.13 -7.33
CA LYS A 167 -0.18 13.57 -8.73
C LYS A 167 0.35 12.45 -9.63
N GLN A 168 0.10 11.19 -9.26
CA GLN A 168 0.41 9.97 -10.01
C GLN A 168 1.90 9.74 -10.25
N GLN A 169 2.76 10.12 -9.30
CA GLN A 169 4.17 9.79 -9.37
C GLN A 169 4.38 8.28 -9.29
N LYS A 170 5.22 7.72 -10.18
CA LYS A 170 5.48 6.27 -10.28
C LYS A 170 6.91 5.86 -9.92
N ASP A 171 7.67 6.77 -9.33
CA ASP A 171 9.03 6.50 -8.88
C ASP A 171 9.00 5.61 -7.63
N LYS A 172 9.58 4.40 -7.75
CA LYS A 172 9.66 3.42 -6.65
C LYS A 172 10.33 3.98 -5.40
N GLU A 173 11.28 4.91 -5.55
CA GLU A 173 11.94 5.50 -4.40
C GLU A 173 10.97 6.31 -3.54
N VAL A 174 10.01 6.99 -4.15
CA VAL A 174 8.98 7.78 -3.44
C VAL A 174 8.15 6.86 -2.54
N TYR A 175 7.69 5.73 -3.09
CA TYR A 175 6.94 4.73 -2.32
C TYR A 175 7.78 4.11 -1.22
N ARG A 176 9.05 3.77 -1.50
CA ARG A 176 9.96 3.23 -0.47
C ARG A 176 10.12 4.20 0.70
N PHE A 177 10.28 5.50 0.42
CA PHE A 177 10.40 6.49 1.50
C PHE A 177 9.10 6.71 2.26
N LEU A 178 7.95 6.65 1.58
CA LEU A 178 6.64 6.71 2.26
C LEU A 178 6.44 5.50 3.17
N ILE A 179 6.71 4.29 2.69
CA ILE A 179 6.61 3.06 3.49
C ILE A 179 7.50 3.16 4.72
N ASP A 180 8.75 3.59 4.59
CA ASP A 180 9.68 3.77 5.72
C ASP A 180 9.17 4.80 6.73
N LEU A 181 8.61 5.92 6.25
CA LEU A 181 8.03 6.95 7.12
C LEU A 181 6.77 6.46 7.85
N TYR A 182 5.90 5.70 7.18
CA TYR A 182 4.71 5.13 7.81
C TYR A 182 5.06 4.01 8.78
N ASP A 183 6.00 3.13 8.44
CA ASP A 183 6.51 2.07 9.30
C ASP A 183 7.10 2.64 10.60
N LYS A 184 7.91 3.70 10.47
CA LYS A 184 8.47 4.41 11.62
C LYS A 184 7.41 4.96 12.57
N ASP A 185 6.29 5.42 12.04
CA ASP A 185 5.17 5.94 12.82
C ASP A 185 4.16 4.84 13.21
N SER A 186 4.40 3.59 12.80
CA SER A 186 3.49 2.44 12.94
C SER A 186 2.10 2.69 12.31
N ASP A 187 2.04 3.54 11.28
CA ASP A 187 0.84 3.88 10.53
C ASP A 187 0.60 2.86 9.41
N TYR A 188 0.33 1.62 9.79
CA TYR A 188 0.13 0.51 8.86
C TYR A 188 -1.17 0.63 8.06
N GLU A 189 -2.14 1.39 8.56
CA GLU A 189 -3.37 1.70 7.83
C GLU A 189 -3.05 2.55 6.59
N ALA A 190 -2.22 3.59 6.73
CA ALA A 190 -1.76 4.37 5.58
C ALA A 190 -0.97 3.52 4.56
N ILE A 191 -0.18 2.53 5.02
CA ILE A 191 0.52 1.59 4.13
C ILE A 191 -0.48 0.73 3.35
N SER A 192 -1.51 0.22 4.01
CA SER A 192 -2.58 -0.57 3.38
C SER A 192 -3.36 0.24 2.36
N ASP A 193 -3.76 1.46 2.72
CA ASP A 193 -4.48 2.37 1.81
C ASP A 193 -3.62 2.70 0.58
N LEU A 194 -2.35 3.01 0.79
CA LEU A 194 -1.40 3.26 -0.29
C LEU A 194 -1.26 2.03 -1.21
N TYR A 195 -1.23 0.81 -0.66
CA TYR A 195 -1.17 -0.43 -1.44
C TYR A 195 -2.40 -0.61 -2.34
N ASP A 196 -3.60 -0.35 -1.82
CA ASP A 196 -4.87 -0.54 -2.55
C ASP A 196 -5.03 0.43 -3.73
N GLU A 197 -4.39 1.60 -3.70
CA GLU A 197 -4.38 2.56 -4.81
C GLU A 197 -3.43 2.18 -5.96
N ILE A 198 -2.41 1.37 -5.67
CA ILE A 198 -1.32 1.07 -6.62
C ILE A 198 -1.75 -0.03 -7.60
N LYS A 199 -1.72 0.29 -8.90
CA LYS A 199 -1.93 -0.68 -10.00
C LYS A 199 -0.64 -1.29 -10.54
N ASP A 200 0.49 -0.66 -10.26
CA ASP A 200 1.79 -1.10 -10.76
C ASP A 200 2.33 -2.26 -9.90
N SER A 201 2.28 -3.47 -10.45
CA SER A 201 2.78 -4.69 -9.81
C SER A 201 4.23 -4.60 -9.31
N SER A 202 5.05 -3.74 -9.94
CA SER A 202 6.46 -3.59 -9.58
C SER A 202 6.67 -2.68 -8.36
N ILE A 203 5.68 -1.83 -8.04
CA ILE A 203 5.61 -1.01 -6.83
C ILE A 203 4.93 -1.80 -5.71
N GLN A 204 3.86 -2.55 -6.02
CA GLN A 204 3.17 -3.44 -5.05
C GLN A 204 4.12 -4.40 -4.33
N LYS A 205 5.17 -4.90 -5.01
CA LYS A 205 6.20 -5.75 -4.41
C LYS A 205 6.92 -5.13 -3.21
N LEU A 206 6.94 -3.80 -3.07
CA LEU A 206 7.54 -3.10 -1.93
C LEU A 206 6.74 -3.28 -0.64
N PHE A 207 5.49 -3.73 -0.73
CA PHE A 207 4.55 -3.81 0.38
C PHE A 207 4.41 -5.23 0.94
N GLN A 208 5.11 -6.23 0.38
CA GLN A 208 4.95 -7.64 0.75
C GLN A 208 5.13 -7.90 2.25
N ASP A 209 6.03 -7.16 2.90
CA ASP A 209 6.27 -7.28 4.34
C ASP A 209 5.15 -6.66 5.19
N TYR A 210 4.14 -6.03 4.56
CA TYR A 210 3.01 -5.34 5.19
C TYR A 210 1.66 -5.94 4.79
N ILE A 211 1.67 -7.09 4.13
CA ILE A 211 0.46 -7.80 3.74
C ILE A 211 0.26 -8.96 4.69
N VAL A 212 -0.93 -9.02 5.29
CA VAL A 212 -1.38 -10.15 6.09
C VAL A 212 -2.56 -10.77 5.35
N GLU A 213 -2.51 -12.08 5.14
CA GLU A 213 -3.60 -12.79 4.46
C GLU A 213 -4.88 -12.78 5.31
N ALA A 214 -6.00 -12.62 4.62
CA ALA A 214 -7.30 -12.52 5.26
C ALA A 214 -7.74 -13.88 5.84
N PRO A 215 -8.47 -13.90 6.97
CA PRO A 215 -8.91 -15.15 7.56
C PRO A 215 -9.97 -15.84 6.69
N VAL A 216 -9.94 -17.16 6.62
CA VAL A 216 -10.95 -17.98 5.95
C VAL A 216 -12.00 -18.39 6.98
N VAL A 217 -13.28 -18.08 6.71
CA VAL A 217 -14.39 -18.38 7.61
C VAL A 217 -15.19 -19.55 7.04
N GLU A 218 -15.44 -20.55 7.89
CA GLU A 218 -16.30 -21.70 7.58
C GLU A 218 -17.39 -21.86 8.66
N PRO A 219 -18.62 -22.25 8.28
CA PRO A 219 -19.09 -22.48 6.92
C PRO A 219 -19.33 -21.15 6.15
N GLU A 220 -19.56 -21.22 4.85
CA GLU A 220 -19.80 -20.03 4.03
C GLU A 220 -21.10 -19.28 4.42
N ALA A 221 -21.26 -18.05 3.93
CA ALA A 221 -22.49 -17.27 4.13
C ALA A 221 -23.72 -18.05 3.65
N GLY A 222 -24.80 -18.07 4.43
CA GLY A 222 -25.98 -18.83 4.07
C GLY A 222 -27.10 -18.83 5.09
N SER A 223 -28.19 -19.51 4.71
CA SER A 223 -29.30 -19.84 5.60
C SER A 223 -29.12 -21.26 6.13
N TYR A 224 -29.26 -21.45 7.43
CA TYR A 224 -29.04 -22.72 8.09
C TYR A 224 -30.27 -23.14 8.91
N GLY A 225 -30.72 -24.37 8.66
CA GLY A 225 -31.80 -25.07 9.38
C GLY A 225 -31.39 -25.62 10.75
N GLU A 226 -30.12 -25.44 11.11
CA GLU A 226 -29.49 -25.89 12.35
C GLU A 226 -28.45 -24.87 12.80
N TYR A 227 -27.86 -25.07 13.97
CA TYR A 227 -26.83 -24.20 14.53
C TYR A 227 -25.45 -24.51 13.95
N PRO A 228 -24.89 -23.67 13.06
CA PRO A 228 -23.56 -23.91 12.51
C PRO A 228 -22.48 -23.69 13.58
N THR A 229 -21.40 -24.48 13.51
CA THR A 229 -20.16 -24.22 14.24
C THR A 229 -19.22 -23.40 13.36
N ILE A 230 -18.90 -22.19 13.80
CA ILE A 230 -18.04 -21.26 13.08
C ILE A 230 -16.58 -21.58 13.37
N THR A 231 -15.82 -21.77 12.29
CA THR A 231 -14.36 -21.90 12.31
C THR A 231 -13.75 -20.75 11.53
N ILE A 232 -12.68 -20.15 12.06
CA ILE A 232 -11.97 -19.06 11.40
C ILE A 232 -10.49 -19.42 11.35
N ASN A 233 -9.94 -19.55 10.15
CA ASN A 233 -8.58 -20.01 9.91
C ASN A 233 -7.70 -18.88 9.40
N SER A 234 -6.47 -18.78 9.89
CA SER A 234 -5.43 -17.90 9.34
C SER A 234 -4.38 -18.76 8.63
N GLU A 235 -4.08 -18.47 7.36
CA GLU A 235 -3.09 -19.24 6.58
C GLU A 235 -1.68 -19.10 7.16
N ASP A 236 -1.32 -17.89 7.61
CA ASP A 236 0.01 -17.56 8.13
C ASP A 236 0.11 -17.73 9.66
N GLY A 237 -0.96 -18.20 10.31
CA GLY A 237 -1.02 -18.37 11.77
C GLY A 237 -1.04 -17.05 12.55
N ALA A 238 -1.53 -15.97 11.93
CA ALA A 238 -1.75 -14.69 12.59
C ALA A 238 -2.92 -14.77 13.57
N ASP A 239 -2.92 -13.87 14.58
CA ASP A 239 -4.05 -13.76 15.49
C ASP A 239 -5.28 -13.25 14.74
N ILE A 240 -6.48 -13.62 15.19
CA ILE A 240 -7.73 -13.30 14.47
C ILE A 240 -8.65 -12.55 15.43
N LEU A 241 -9.16 -11.41 14.97
CA LEU A 241 -10.20 -10.63 15.64
C LEU A 241 -11.50 -10.73 14.86
N TYR A 242 -12.61 -10.91 15.56
CA TYR A 242 -13.93 -11.01 14.92
C TYR A 242 -15.06 -10.38 15.72
N THR A 243 -16.15 -10.08 15.04
CA THR A 243 -17.45 -9.64 15.58
C THR A 243 -18.57 -10.43 14.92
N LEU A 244 -19.75 -10.52 15.55
CA LEU A 244 -20.92 -11.25 15.03
C LEU A 244 -22.14 -10.34 14.75
N ASP A 245 -22.08 -9.10 15.22
CA ASP A 245 -23.14 -8.09 15.07
C ASP A 245 -22.89 -7.14 13.89
N GLY A 246 -21.74 -7.28 13.22
CA GLY A 246 -21.33 -6.45 12.09
C GLY A 246 -20.57 -5.17 12.49
N SER A 247 -20.23 -4.98 13.77
CA SER A 247 -19.30 -3.93 14.23
C SER A 247 -17.85 -4.18 13.74
N SER A 248 -16.98 -3.17 13.84
CA SER A 248 -15.60 -3.28 13.32
C SER A 248 -14.77 -4.22 14.21
N PRO A 249 -14.16 -5.30 13.66
CA PRO A 249 -13.31 -6.17 14.47
C PRO A 249 -12.01 -5.50 14.93
N LYS A 250 -11.61 -4.38 14.31
CA LYS A 250 -10.45 -3.60 14.77
C LYS A 250 -10.74 -2.77 16.03
N GLU A 251 -12.00 -2.43 16.29
CA GLU A 251 -12.43 -1.57 17.40
C GLU A 251 -13.05 -2.38 18.54
N ASP A 252 -13.97 -3.27 18.19
CA ASP A 252 -14.81 -4.02 19.14
C ASP A 252 -14.60 -5.55 19.05
N GLY A 253 -13.55 -5.99 18.32
CA GLY A 253 -13.31 -7.39 18.04
C GLY A 253 -12.91 -8.22 19.25
N MET A 254 -13.34 -9.48 19.24
CA MET A 254 -12.90 -10.51 20.17
C MET A 254 -11.82 -11.37 19.52
N PHE A 255 -10.84 -11.81 20.29
CA PHE A 255 -9.85 -12.78 19.81
C PHE A 255 -10.49 -14.14 19.60
N TYR A 256 -10.31 -14.70 18.41
CA TYR A 256 -10.69 -16.08 18.10
C TYR A 256 -9.71 -17.06 18.74
N GLN A 257 -10.23 -18.05 19.47
CA GLN A 257 -9.42 -19.05 20.18
C GLN A 257 -9.71 -20.47 19.70
N GLU A 258 -10.99 -20.79 19.51
CA GLU A 258 -11.45 -22.11 19.08
C GLU A 258 -12.78 -21.98 18.32
N PRO A 259 -13.17 -23.01 17.55
CA PRO A 259 -14.47 -23.04 16.90
C PRO A 259 -15.62 -22.87 17.89
N PHE A 260 -16.63 -22.08 17.51
CA PHE A 260 -17.77 -21.78 18.39
C PHE A 260 -19.11 -21.94 17.66
N PRO A 261 -20.16 -22.46 18.32
CA PRO A 261 -21.48 -22.57 17.73
C PRO A 261 -22.23 -21.23 17.75
N ILE A 262 -23.08 -20.99 16.75
CA ILE A 262 -24.16 -19.99 16.87
C ILE A 262 -25.31 -20.65 17.64
N GLU A 263 -25.72 -20.09 18.77
CA GLU A 263 -26.67 -20.77 19.67
C GLU A 263 -28.12 -20.24 19.62
N LYS A 264 -28.41 -19.24 18.78
CA LYS A 264 -29.75 -18.64 18.69
C LYS A 264 -30.15 -18.39 17.25
N GLU A 265 -31.45 -18.48 16.99
CA GLU A 265 -32.05 -18.07 15.72
C GLU A 265 -31.83 -16.58 15.45
N GLY A 266 -31.85 -16.23 14.16
CA GLY A 266 -31.79 -14.85 13.71
C GLY A 266 -30.68 -14.60 12.71
N LYS A 267 -30.39 -13.31 12.50
CA LYS A 267 -29.43 -12.85 11.49
C LYS A 267 -28.15 -12.39 12.16
N TYR A 268 -27.03 -12.92 11.71
CA TYR A 268 -25.69 -12.58 12.19
C TYR A 268 -24.86 -12.01 11.05
N THR A 269 -24.01 -11.03 11.36
CA THR A 269 -23.03 -10.50 10.43
C THR A 269 -21.66 -10.68 11.05
N LEU A 270 -20.98 -11.75 10.65
CA LEU A 270 -19.61 -12.00 11.07
C LEU A 270 -18.66 -11.09 10.29
N ARG A 271 -17.81 -10.34 10.99
CA ARG A 271 -16.67 -9.63 10.41
C ARG A 271 -15.40 -10.14 11.07
N ALA A 272 -14.35 -10.40 10.30
CA ALA A 272 -13.09 -10.91 10.83
C ALA A 272 -11.88 -10.31 10.11
N VAL A 273 -10.78 -10.13 10.85
CA VAL A 273 -9.46 -9.70 10.36
C VAL A 273 -8.38 -10.53 11.04
N CYS A 274 -7.31 -10.83 10.32
CA CYS A 274 -6.06 -11.27 10.91
C CYS A 274 -5.26 -10.05 11.38
N VAL A 275 -4.46 -10.21 12.43
CA VAL A 275 -3.51 -9.22 12.94
C VAL A 275 -2.18 -9.90 13.25
N ASP A 276 -1.09 -9.36 12.71
CA ASP A 276 0.26 -9.87 12.96
C ASP A 276 0.85 -9.31 14.28
N ALA A 277 2.03 -9.80 14.65
CA ALA A 277 2.71 -9.36 15.88
C ALA A 277 3.13 -7.87 15.89
N ARG A 278 3.14 -7.20 14.73
CA ARG A 278 3.43 -5.76 14.60
C ARG A 278 2.15 -4.92 14.69
N GLY A 279 0.97 -5.53 14.65
CA GLY A 279 -0.32 -4.85 14.61
C GLY A 279 -0.80 -4.52 13.20
N ILE A 280 -0.25 -5.17 12.17
CA ILE A 280 -0.71 -5.03 10.79
C ILE A 280 -1.95 -5.89 10.59
N TYR A 281 -3.01 -5.30 10.05
CA TYR A 281 -4.27 -6.00 9.80
C TYR A 281 -4.36 -6.51 8.37
N SER A 282 -4.98 -7.68 8.20
CA SER A 282 -5.41 -8.14 6.89
C SER A 282 -6.58 -7.32 6.35
N LYS A 283 -6.96 -7.61 5.10
CA LYS A 283 -8.29 -7.24 4.62
C LYS A 283 -9.36 -7.90 5.47
N GLU A 284 -10.46 -7.18 5.65
CA GLU A 284 -11.60 -7.67 6.40
C GLU A 284 -12.44 -8.64 5.58
N VAL A 285 -12.81 -9.75 6.20
CA VAL A 285 -13.80 -10.70 5.68
C VAL A 285 -15.14 -10.43 6.35
N LYS A 286 -16.20 -10.43 5.54
CA LYS A 286 -17.58 -10.20 6.00
C LYS A 286 -18.50 -11.32 5.51
N VAL A 287 -19.08 -12.04 6.44
CA VAL A 287 -19.97 -13.20 6.21
C VAL A 287 -21.32 -12.95 6.88
N LYS A 288 -22.41 -13.38 6.26
CA LYS A 288 -23.77 -13.25 6.80
C LYS A 288 -24.41 -14.61 7.01
N TYR A 289 -24.99 -14.82 8.17
CA TYR A 289 -25.72 -16.02 8.52
C TYR A 289 -27.17 -15.69 8.84
N GLU A 290 -28.08 -16.53 8.38
CA GLU A 290 -29.49 -16.52 8.77
C GLU A 290 -29.82 -17.90 9.34
N ILE A 291 -30.11 -17.95 10.64
CA ILE A 291 -30.45 -19.19 11.34
C ILE A 291 -31.96 -19.21 11.49
N ASP A 292 -32.59 -20.11 10.76
CA ASP A 292 -34.03 -20.35 10.74
C ASP A 292 -34.23 -21.85 10.85
N LEU A 293 -34.58 -22.32 12.05
CA LEU A 293 -34.52 -23.73 12.34
C LEU A 293 -35.64 -24.50 11.65
N ASP A 294 -35.29 -25.64 11.05
CA ASP A 294 -36.25 -26.51 10.38
C ASP A 294 -37.10 -27.26 11.42
N VAL A 295 -38.20 -26.65 11.86
CA VAL A 295 -39.14 -27.27 12.79
C VAL A 295 -40.12 -28.21 12.07
N PRO A 296 -40.48 -29.37 12.65
CA PRO A 296 -41.51 -30.23 12.07
C PRO A 296 -42.88 -29.54 12.05
N ASP A 297 -43.68 -29.86 11.03
CA ASP A 297 -45.10 -29.50 10.99
C ASP A 297 -45.87 -30.03 12.20
N LEU A 298 -47.06 -29.48 12.46
CA LEU A 298 -47.90 -29.93 13.57
C LEU A 298 -48.30 -31.41 13.38
N PRO A 299 -48.19 -32.26 14.43
CA PRO A 299 -48.59 -33.66 14.35
C PRO A 299 -50.08 -33.80 14.04
N THR A 300 -50.43 -34.80 13.24
CA THR A 300 -51.84 -35.15 13.01
C THR A 300 -52.20 -36.49 13.63
N ALA A 301 -53.43 -36.60 14.13
CA ALA A 301 -53.96 -37.85 14.70
C ALA A 301 -55.30 -38.22 14.07
N SER A 302 -55.51 -39.53 13.90
CA SER A 302 -56.74 -40.13 13.38
C SER A 302 -57.25 -41.19 14.36
N PRO A 303 -58.57 -41.25 14.66
CA PRO A 303 -59.62 -40.40 14.09
C PRO A 303 -59.58 -38.97 14.67
N ALA A 304 -60.34 -38.04 14.06
CA ALA A 304 -60.39 -36.65 14.51
C ALA A 304 -60.97 -36.51 15.93
N SER A 305 -60.79 -35.36 16.58
CA SER A 305 -61.44 -35.07 17.87
C SER A 305 -62.96 -35.27 17.76
N GLY A 306 -63.58 -35.85 18.80
CA GLY A 306 -65.01 -36.12 18.76
C GLY A 306 -65.52 -37.05 19.87
N ALA A 307 -66.82 -37.33 19.80
CA ALA A 307 -67.49 -38.28 20.67
C ALA A 307 -67.65 -39.63 19.98
N TYR A 308 -67.32 -40.69 20.70
CA TYR A 308 -67.28 -42.07 20.20
C TYR A 308 -68.06 -42.98 21.15
N THR A 309 -68.80 -43.93 20.58
CA THR A 309 -69.57 -44.96 21.31
C THR A 309 -68.95 -46.35 21.16
N GLN A 310 -67.88 -46.47 20.36
CA GLN A 310 -67.09 -47.68 20.19
C GLN A 310 -65.61 -47.32 20.33
N PRO A 311 -64.78 -48.20 20.89
CA PRO A 311 -63.36 -47.94 21.00
C PRO A 311 -62.71 -48.04 19.60
N ILE A 312 -62.01 -46.97 19.20
CA ILE A 312 -61.25 -46.91 17.94
C ILE A 312 -59.78 -46.72 18.29
N LYS A 313 -58.87 -47.35 17.52
CA LYS A 313 -57.44 -47.11 17.65
C LYS A 313 -57.08 -45.72 17.15
N ILE A 314 -56.38 -44.95 17.98
CA ILE A 314 -55.79 -43.67 17.60
C ILE A 314 -54.43 -43.93 16.97
N THR A 315 -54.23 -43.38 15.79
CA THR A 315 -52.98 -43.40 15.03
C THR A 315 -52.45 -41.98 14.92
N ILE A 316 -51.15 -41.79 15.17
CA ILE A 316 -50.46 -40.51 15.00
C ILE A 316 -49.67 -40.60 13.69
N ASP A 317 -49.86 -39.62 12.81
CA ASP A 317 -49.06 -39.47 11.60
C ASP A 317 -47.69 -38.91 11.99
N VAL A 318 -46.64 -39.69 11.75
CA VAL A 318 -45.26 -39.34 12.09
C VAL A 318 -44.49 -39.22 10.78
N PRO A 319 -44.12 -38.00 10.36
CA PRO A 319 -43.29 -37.79 9.18
C PRO A 319 -41.95 -38.54 9.28
N VAL A 320 -41.37 -38.88 8.13
CA VAL A 320 -40.04 -39.52 8.06
C VAL A 320 -39.01 -38.61 8.76
N GLY A 321 -38.13 -39.21 9.58
CA GLY A 321 -37.13 -38.46 10.37
C GLY A 321 -37.69 -37.79 11.63
N CYS A 322 -38.97 -37.96 11.96
CA CYS A 322 -39.57 -37.46 13.19
C CYS A 322 -39.87 -38.58 14.19
N ARG A 323 -39.91 -38.22 15.48
CA ARG A 323 -40.44 -39.03 16.58
C ARG A 323 -41.59 -38.30 17.22
N ALA A 324 -42.73 -38.97 17.41
CA ALA A 324 -43.86 -38.41 18.14
C ALA A 324 -43.80 -38.78 19.62
N TYR A 325 -44.06 -37.80 20.48
CA TYR A 325 -44.29 -38.00 21.91
C TYR A 325 -45.67 -37.50 22.27
N TYR A 326 -46.36 -38.22 23.14
CA TYR A 326 -47.71 -37.88 23.54
C TYR A 326 -47.94 -37.98 25.06
N ALA A 327 -48.94 -37.27 25.52
CA ALA A 327 -49.43 -37.32 26.90
C ALA A 327 -50.94 -37.16 26.95
N TRP A 328 -51.58 -37.88 27.88
CA TRP A 328 -53.02 -37.82 28.13
C TRP A 328 -53.32 -36.92 29.32
N ASN A 329 -54.21 -35.94 29.14
CA ASN A 329 -54.66 -35.00 30.18
C ASN A 329 -53.51 -34.29 30.93
N ALA A 330 -52.33 -34.22 30.31
CA ALA A 330 -51.11 -33.67 30.89
C ALA A 330 -50.36 -32.85 29.83
N ASN A 331 -49.51 -31.96 30.32
CA ASN A 331 -48.57 -31.24 29.46
C ASN A 331 -47.41 -32.17 29.10
N LEU A 332 -46.83 -31.93 27.92
CA LEU A 332 -45.65 -32.64 27.45
C LEU A 332 -44.40 -32.19 28.23
N GLY A 333 -43.46 -33.12 28.40
CA GLY A 333 -42.27 -33.00 29.26
C GLY A 333 -41.61 -34.38 29.49
N GLU A 334 -40.83 -34.53 30.55
CA GLU A 334 -40.05 -35.78 30.82
C GLU A 334 -40.89 -37.06 30.96
N GLN A 335 -42.19 -36.94 31.29
CA GLN A 335 -43.11 -38.07 31.46
C GLN A 335 -43.87 -38.44 30.17
N SER A 336 -43.52 -37.83 29.04
CA SER A 336 -44.21 -38.09 27.77
C SER A 336 -43.88 -39.49 27.25
N THR A 337 -44.87 -40.16 26.65
CA THR A 337 -44.69 -41.49 26.08
C THR A 337 -44.34 -41.38 24.60
N GLN A 338 -43.29 -42.09 24.16
CA GLN A 338 -42.96 -42.15 22.74
C GLN A 338 -44.01 -42.99 22.00
N TYR A 339 -44.57 -42.45 20.93
CA TYR A 339 -45.47 -43.17 20.05
C TYR A 339 -44.67 -44.18 19.21
N THR A 340 -45.07 -45.45 19.26
CA THR A 340 -44.44 -46.55 18.50
C THR A 340 -45.46 -47.37 17.73
N GLU A 341 -46.70 -47.45 18.21
CA GLU A 341 -47.81 -48.14 17.55
C GLU A 341 -49.17 -47.52 17.94
N PRO A 342 -50.26 -47.76 17.17
CA PRO A 342 -51.60 -47.28 17.50
C PRO A 342 -52.14 -47.81 18.84
N PHE A 343 -52.74 -46.92 19.65
CA PHE A 343 -53.31 -47.25 20.96
C PHE A 343 -54.83 -47.06 21.01
N ASP A 344 -55.51 -47.75 21.93
CA ASP A 344 -56.96 -47.67 22.08
C ASP A 344 -57.42 -46.37 22.77
N MET A 345 -58.60 -45.87 22.41
CA MET A 345 -59.24 -44.75 23.10
C MET A 345 -59.50 -45.05 24.58
N ILE A 346 -59.17 -44.09 25.44
CA ILE A 346 -59.43 -44.17 26.88
C ILE A 346 -60.87 -43.70 27.15
N GLU A 347 -61.59 -44.44 28.00
CA GLU A 347 -62.95 -44.10 28.44
C GLU A 347 -62.99 -42.73 29.15
N GLY A 348 -64.07 -41.99 28.92
CA GLY A 348 -64.28 -40.65 29.46
C GLY A 348 -63.85 -39.54 28.51
N ASN A 349 -63.64 -38.35 29.06
CA ASN A 349 -63.22 -37.15 28.34
C ASN A 349 -61.71 -36.98 28.49
N ASN A 350 -60.96 -37.26 27.43
CA ASN A 350 -59.51 -37.31 27.43
C ASN A 350 -58.91 -36.41 26.35
N VAL A 351 -57.96 -35.56 26.75
CA VAL A 351 -57.19 -34.71 25.84
C VAL A 351 -55.84 -35.35 25.56
N LEU A 352 -55.61 -35.70 24.30
CA LEU A 352 -54.32 -36.16 23.79
C LEU A 352 -53.50 -34.94 23.35
N SER A 353 -52.34 -34.71 23.98
CA SER A 353 -51.36 -33.74 23.52
C SER A 353 -50.23 -34.46 22.78
N ILE A 354 -49.81 -33.95 21.63
CA ILE A 354 -48.79 -34.57 20.76
C ILE A 354 -47.76 -33.52 20.37
N ILE A 355 -46.49 -33.92 20.32
CA ILE A 355 -45.37 -33.15 19.76
C ILE A 355 -44.52 -34.05 18.88
N LEU A 356 -43.96 -33.49 17.80
CA LEU A 356 -42.94 -34.14 16.97
C LEU A 356 -41.57 -33.57 17.30
N ILE A 357 -40.56 -34.44 17.26
CA ILE A 357 -39.15 -34.07 17.37
C ILE A 357 -38.43 -34.63 16.15
N ASN A 358 -37.76 -33.79 15.33
CA ASN A 358 -36.95 -34.27 14.21
C ASN A 358 -35.58 -34.81 14.65
N GLU A 359 -34.79 -35.30 13.69
CA GLU A 359 -33.44 -35.83 13.95
C GLU A 359 -32.49 -34.78 14.54
N SER A 360 -32.65 -33.50 14.16
CA SER A 360 -31.87 -32.36 14.67
C SER A 360 -32.31 -31.89 16.06
N GLY A 361 -33.34 -32.51 16.66
CA GLY A 361 -33.85 -32.17 17.99
C GLY A 361 -34.84 -30.99 18.03
N GLN A 362 -35.23 -30.45 16.86
CA GLN A 362 -36.25 -29.42 16.74
C GLN A 362 -37.63 -29.97 17.08
N THR A 363 -38.42 -29.20 17.82
CA THR A 363 -39.76 -29.61 18.24
C THR A 363 -40.85 -28.89 17.46
N SER A 364 -41.88 -29.61 17.03
CA SER A 364 -43.10 -28.99 16.50
C SER A 364 -43.83 -28.19 17.58
N GLY A 365 -44.84 -27.41 17.18
CA GLY A 365 -45.87 -26.98 18.12
C GLY A 365 -46.62 -28.17 18.73
N VAL A 366 -47.24 -27.96 19.90
CA VAL A 366 -48.05 -28.99 20.56
C VAL A 366 -49.47 -29.01 19.96
N GLN A 367 -49.85 -30.13 19.34
CA GLN A 367 -51.21 -30.34 18.86
C GLN A 367 -52.04 -31.06 19.93
N LYS A 368 -53.29 -30.62 20.12
CA LYS A 368 -54.22 -31.23 21.08
C LYS A 368 -55.44 -31.81 20.36
N TYR A 369 -55.83 -33.01 20.77
CA TYR A 369 -57.03 -33.71 20.31
C TYR A 369 -57.93 -34.05 21.51
N ASN A 370 -59.23 -33.81 21.38
CA ASN A 370 -60.19 -34.13 22.44
C ASN A 370 -61.02 -35.35 22.05
N TYR A 371 -60.90 -36.42 22.82
CA TYR A 371 -61.61 -37.68 22.62
C TYR A 371 -62.57 -37.91 23.77
N VAL A 372 -63.86 -38.03 23.46
CA VAL A 372 -64.90 -38.36 24.41
C VAL A 372 -65.42 -39.75 24.08
N TYR A 373 -65.00 -40.77 24.84
CA TYR A 373 -65.47 -42.14 24.65
C TYR A 373 -66.43 -42.51 25.78
N MET A 374 -67.69 -42.77 25.42
CA MET A 374 -68.73 -43.26 26.34
C MET A 374 -69.30 -44.56 25.78
N PRO A 375 -68.86 -45.74 26.30
CA PRO A 375 -69.29 -47.05 25.82
C PRO A 375 -70.79 -47.34 25.95
#